data_AF-A0A392MAV9-F1
#
_entry.id   AF-A0A392MAV9-F1
#
_cell.length_a   1.000
_cell.length_b   1.000
_cell.length_c   1.000
_cell.angle_alpha   90.00
_cell.angle_beta   90.00
_cell.angle_gamma   90.00
#
_symmetry.space_group_name_H-M   'P 1'
#
loop_
_entity.id
_entity.type
_entity.pdbx_description
1 polymer ?
#
loop_
_entity_poly.entity_id
_entity_poly.type
_entity_poly.pdbx_seq_one_letter_code
_entity_poly.pdbx_strand_id
1 'polypeptide(L)'
;SGWAIVTKGSIVTSVGHGATVLKTMAEFDKWKEVVNTKGFEYAFRDYHNTIASTVHLCSHLEIPNVAGKIPDFIECPDCHRTMEVFISYKCCHNG
;
A
#
# COMPACT_ATOMS: atom_id res chain seq x y z
N SER A 1 -0.64 9.62 6.41
CA SER A 1 -0.71 8.50 5.45
C SER A 1 0.66 8.28 4.87
N GLY A 2 1.10 7.02 4.77
CA GLY A 2 2.44 6.69 4.33
C GLY A 2 2.53 5.20 4.04
N TRP A 3 3.71 4.72 3.69
CA TRP A 3 3.99 3.32 3.47
C TRP A 3 4.85 2.77 4.61
N ALA A 4 4.81 1.46 4.79
CA ALA A 4 5.69 0.74 5.70
C ALA A 4 6.29 -0.47 4.99
N ILE A 5 7.55 -0.75 5.31
CA ILE A 5 8.25 -1.98 4.91
C ILE A 5 8.49 -2.80 6.17
N VAL A 6 8.16 -4.08 6.09
CA VAL A 6 8.47 -5.07 7.13
C VAL A 6 9.59 -5.97 6.62
N THR A 7 10.67 -6.06 7.39
CA THR A 7 11.85 -6.86 7.05
C THR A 7 12.17 -7.85 8.16
N LYS A 8 12.62 -9.04 7.78
CA LYS A 8 13.26 -10.01 8.68
C LYS A 8 14.72 -10.13 8.29
N GLY A 9 15.60 -9.47 9.05
CA GLY A 9 17.01 -9.30 8.65
C GLY A 9 17.10 -8.57 7.31
N SER A 10 17.81 -9.15 6.34
CA SER A 10 17.99 -8.60 4.99
C SER A 10 16.84 -8.91 4.02
N ILE A 11 15.80 -9.63 4.46
CA ILE A 11 14.69 -10.06 3.59
C ILE A 11 13.50 -9.13 3.79
N VAL A 12 13.03 -8.52 2.70
CA VAL A 12 11.76 -7.79 2.69
C VAL A 12 10.61 -8.78 2.73
N THR A 13 9.82 -8.73 3.78
CA THR A 13 8.68 -9.62 4.01
C THR A 13 7.40 -9.04 3.42
N SER A 14 7.19 -7.73 3.56
CA SER A 14 6.01 -7.04 3.03
C SER A 14 6.27 -5.55 2.83
N VAL A 15 5.58 -4.97 1.85
CA VAL A 15 5.46 -3.53 1.63
C VAL A 15 3.97 -3.22 1.56
N GLY A 16 3.50 -2.25 2.33
CA GLY A 16 2.07 -1.94 2.36
C GLY A 16 1.75 -0.59 2.95
N HIS A 17 0.46 -0.25 2.94
CA HIS A 17 -0.02 0.99 3.53
C HIS A 17 0.25 1.01 5.04
N GLY A 18 0.81 2.12 5.54
CA GLY A 18 1.30 2.22 6.92
C GLY A 18 0.22 1.93 7.96
N ALA A 19 -1.03 2.33 7.70
CA ALA A 19 -2.14 2.08 8.63
C ALA A 19 -2.49 0.58 8.75
N THR A 20 -2.46 -0.17 7.63
CA THR A 20 -2.79 -1.60 7.66
C THR A 20 -1.65 -2.40 8.27
N VAL A 21 -0.41 -2.07 7.91
CA VAL A 21 0.79 -2.67 8.53
C VAL A 21 0.81 -2.43 10.03
N LEU A 22 0.56 -1.19 10.47
CA LEU A 22 0.50 -0.86 11.90
C LEU A 22 -0.58 -1.66 12.63
N LYS A 23 -1.78 -1.76 12.04
CA LYS A 23 -2.87 -2.56 12.62
C LYS A 23 -2.51 -4.05 12.68
N THR A 24 -1.88 -4.61 11.65
CA THR A 24 -1.42 -6.01 11.64
C THR A 24 -0.44 -6.29 12.78
N MET A 25 0.50 -5.38 13.02
CA MET A 25 1.48 -5.50 14.12
C MET A 25 0.82 -5.31 15.49
N ALA A 26 -0.10 -4.36 15.63
CA ALA A 26 -0.84 -4.14 16.88
C ALA A 26 -1.72 -5.34 17.25
N GLU A 27 -2.18 -6.11 16.27
CA GLU A 27 -3.01 -7.29 16.44
C GLU A 27 -2.22 -8.61 16.47
N PHE A 28 -0.90 -8.55 16.74
CA PHE A 28 -0.03 -9.73 16.77
C PHE A 28 -0.56 -10.87 17.63
N ASP A 29 -1.17 -10.56 18.79
CA ASP A 29 -1.74 -11.57 19.67
C ASP A 29 -2.83 -12.44 19.01
N LYS A 30 -3.51 -11.94 17.97
CA LYS A 30 -4.56 -12.67 17.25
C LYS A 30 -4.03 -13.70 16.26
N TRP A 31 -2.77 -13.55 15.81
CA TRP A 31 -2.19 -14.40 14.76
C TRP A 31 -0.83 -15.02 15.12
N LYS A 32 -0.28 -14.71 16.29
CA LYS A 32 1.01 -15.25 16.78
C LYS A 32 1.08 -16.77 16.81
N GLU A 33 -0.03 -17.47 17.03
CA GLU A 33 -0.04 -18.94 17.05
C GLU A 33 0.25 -19.53 15.65
N VAL A 34 -0.18 -18.84 14.60
CA VAL A 34 0.06 -19.24 13.20
C VAL A 34 1.54 -19.11 12.83
N VAL A 35 2.28 -18.22 13.50
CA VAL A 35 3.73 -18.04 13.28
C VAL A 35 4.50 -19.33 13.56
N ASN A 36 4.11 -20.08 14.59
CA ASN A 36 4.79 -21.32 14.97
C ASN A 36 4.63 -22.43 13.90
N THR A 37 3.59 -22.37 13.07
CA THR A 37 3.29 -23.39 12.07
C THR A 37 3.69 -22.98 10.64
N LYS A 38 3.50 -21.71 10.27
CA LYS A 38 3.76 -21.20 8.91
C LYS A 38 4.98 -20.29 8.79
N GLY A 39 5.59 -19.88 9.90
CA GLY A 39 6.60 -18.83 9.93
C GLY A 39 6.00 -17.42 9.92
N PHE A 40 6.80 -16.44 10.35
CA PHE A 40 6.36 -15.05 10.50
C PHE A 40 5.91 -14.43 9.19
N GLU A 41 6.65 -14.68 8.11
CA GLU A 41 6.46 -14.04 6.81
C GLU A 41 5.10 -14.39 6.20
N TYR A 42 4.75 -15.68 6.23
CA TYR A 42 3.46 -16.16 5.73
C TYR A 42 2.31 -15.78 6.66
N ALA A 43 2.49 -15.92 7.99
CA ALA A 43 1.45 -15.57 8.96
C ALA A 43 1.13 -14.06 8.94
N PHE A 44 2.15 -13.21 8.86
CA PHE A 44 2.00 -11.76 8.71
C PHE A 44 1.24 -11.44 7.43
N ARG A 45 1.65 -12.01 6.29
CA ARG A 45 1.01 -11.72 5.00
C ARG A 45 -0.46 -12.15 4.96
N ASP A 46 -0.76 -13.35 5.45
CA ASP A 46 -2.14 -13.85 5.51
C ASP A 46 -3.03 -12.92 6.34
N TYR A 47 -2.57 -12.50 7.52
CA TYR A 47 -3.33 -11.61 8.40
C TYR A 47 -3.37 -10.15 7.90
N HIS A 48 -2.28 -9.67 7.29
CA HIS A 48 -2.24 -8.35 6.67
C HIS A 48 -3.24 -8.24 5.52
N ASN A 49 -3.40 -9.28 4.71
CA ASN A 49 -4.38 -9.33 3.64
C ASN A 49 -5.83 -9.25 4.15
N THR A 50 -6.14 -9.87 5.29
CA THR A 50 -7.49 -9.75 5.90
C THR A 50 -7.74 -8.35 6.45
N ILE A 51 -6.73 -7.67 7.01
CA ILE A 51 -6.87 -6.27 7.39
C ILE A 51 -7.01 -5.38 6.16
N ALA A 52 -6.16 -5.58 5.16
CA ALA A 52 -6.14 -4.75 3.96
C ALA A 52 -7.49 -4.81 3.22
N SER A 53 -8.15 -5.97 3.18
CA SER A 53 -9.48 -6.08 2.57
C SER A 53 -10.59 -5.34 3.35
N THR A 54 -10.39 -5.05 4.63
CA THR A 54 -11.35 -4.26 5.45
C THR A 54 -11.17 -2.76 5.33
N VAL A 55 -10.05 -2.29 4.76
CA VAL A 55 -9.73 -0.88 4.64
C VAL A 55 -9.79 -0.48 3.19
N HIS A 56 -10.67 0.46 2.85
CA HIS A 56 -10.68 1.03 1.51
C HIS A 56 -9.46 1.91 1.32
N LEU A 57 -8.47 1.39 0.60
CA LEU A 57 -7.22 2.08 0.26
C LEU A 57 -7.31 2.53 -1.19
N CYS A 58 -7.03 3.81 -1.45
CA CYS A 58 -6.85 4.32 -2.80
C CYS A 58 -5.45 4.92 -2.91
N SER A 59 -4.75 4.53 -3.97
CA SER A 59 -3.51 5.18 -4.36
C SER A 59 -3.78 6.58 -4.92
N HIS A 60 -2.91 7.52 -4.59
CA HIS A 60 -2.81 8.82 -5.26
C HIS A 60 -1.59 8.80 -6.16
N LEU A 61 -1.78 9.12 -7.43
CA LEU A 61 -0.72 9.10 -8.44
C LEU A 61 -0.59 10.50 -9.06
N GLU A 62 0.62 11.05 -9.02
CA GLU A 62 0.97 12.26 -9.76
C GLU A 62 1.83 11.89 -10.96
N ILE A 63 1.25 11.99 -12.16
CA ILE A 63 1.99 11.80 -13.41
C ILE A 63 2.39 13.19 -13.91
N PRO A 64 3.68 13.56 -13.91
CA PRO A 64 4.10 14.83 -14.50
C PRO A 64 3.76 14.82 -15.99
N ASN A 65 3.28 15.94 -16.50
CA ASN A 65 2.94 16.08 -17.92
C ASN A 65 4.23 16.02 -18.78
N VAL A 66 4.69 14.81 -19.08
CA VAL A 66 5.76 14.54 -20.05
C VAL A 66 5.12 14.49 -21.43
N ALA A 67 5.07 15.64 -22.10
CA ALA A 67 4.81 15.84 -23.54
C ALA A 67 4.25 14.60 -24.28
N GLY A 68 3.03 14.18 -23.94
CA GLY A 68 2.49 12.88 -24.33
C GLY A 68 1.01 12.74 -23.98
N LYS A 69 0.38 11.68 -24.49
CA LYS A 69 -1.04 11.38 -24.25
C LYS A 69 -1.24 10.92 -22.81
N ILE A 70 -2.10 11.62 -22.07
CA ILE A 70 -2.62 11.12 -20.80
C ILE A 70 -3.44 9.86 -21.11
N PRO A 71 -3.30 8.76 -20.34
CA PRO A 71 -4.15 7.59 -20.51
C PRO A 71 -5.63 7.96 -20.38
N ASP A 72 -6.50 7.40 -21.22
CA ASP A 72 -7.95 7.68 -21.18
C ASP A 72 -8.57 7.35 -19.81
N PHE A 73 -8.04 6.32 -19.14
CA PHE A 73 -8.35 5.99 -17.76
C PHE A 73 -7.18 5.24 -17.10
N ILE A 74 -7.12 5.28 -15.77
CA ILE A 74 -6.20 4.50 -14.93
C ILE A 74 -7.04 3.76 -13.91
N GLU A 75 -6.81 2.47 -13.73
CA GLU A 75 -7.39 1.72 -12.60
C GLU A 75 -6.51 1.87 -11.36
N CYS A 76 -7.16 2.08 -10.21
CA CYS A 76 -6.47 2.09 -8.93
C CYS A 76 -5.89 0.68 -8.65
N PRO A 77 -4.58 0.55 -8.38
CA PRO A 77 -3.97 -0.76 -8.12
C PRO A 77 -4.50 -1.42 -6.83
N ASP A 78 -5.09 -0.65 -5.92
CA ASP A 78 -5.60 -1.15 -4.64
C ASP A 78 -7.08 -1.55 -4.70
N CYS A 79 -7.92 -0.74 -5.36
CA CYS A 79 -9.38 -0.93 -5.35
C CYS A 79 -9.98 -1.29 -6.71
N HIS A 80 -9.16 -1.34 -7.78
CA HIS A 80 -9.55 -1.65 -9.16
C HIS A 80 -10.67 -0.79 -9.74
N ARG A 81 -10.97 0.35 -9.10
CA ARG A 81 -11.90 1.35 -9.65
C ARG A 81 -11.14 2.30 -10.55
N THR A 82 -11.83 2.80 -11.58
CA THR A 82 -11.33 3.89 -12.41
C THR A 82 -11.02 5.11 -11.55
N MET A 83 -9.80 5.62 -11.66
CA MET A 83 -9.33 6.80 -10.93
C MET A 83 -9.88 8.08 -11.56
N GLU A 84 -10.15 9.07 -10.72
CA GLU A 84 -10.47 10.42 -11.16
C GLU A 84 -9.20 11.15 -11.61
N VAL A 85 -9.30 11.94 -12.68
CA VAL A 85 -8.16 12.68 -13.25
C VAL A 85 -8.21 14.13 -12.76
N PHE A 86 -7.13 14.56 -12.11
CA PHE A 86 -6.92 15.96 -11.73
C PHE A 86 -5.74 16.55 -12.50
N ILE A 87 -5.94 17.73 -13.10
CA ILE A 87 -4.88 18.51 -13.75
C ILE A 87 -4.42 19.58 -12.76
N SER A 88 -3.12 19.62 -12.45
CA SER A 88 -2.51 20.66 -11.62
C SER A 88 -1.47 21.46 -12.40
N TYR A 89 -1.46 22.78 -12.20
CA TYR A 89 -0.44 23.68 -12.76
C TYR A 89 0.58 24.00 -11.66
N LYS A 90 1.85 23.67 -11.90
CA LYS A 90 2.96 24.00 -10.99
C LYS A 90 3.84 25.05 -11.66
N CYS A 91 4.13 26.15 -10.96
CA CYS A 91 5.07 27.18 -11.44
C CYS A 91 6.51 26.69 -11.24
N CYS A 92 7.43 27.00 -12.16
CA CYS A 92 8.83 26.55 -12.12
C CYS A 92 9.71 27.28 -11.10
N HIS A 93 9.14 28.21 -10.33
CA HIS A 93 9.87 28.92 -9.29
C HIS A 93 9.74 28.16 -7.98
N ASN A 94 10.85 27.59 -7.51
CA ASN A 94 10.96 26.94 -6.20
C ASN A 94 10.56 27.93 -5.10
N GLY A 95 9.60 27.54 -4.26
CA GLY A 95 9.50 28.04 -2.89
C GLY A 95 10.46 27.27 -2.00
#